data_AF-A0A7S3XGR5-F1
#
_entry.id   AF-A0A7S3XGR5-F1
#
_cell.length_a   1.000
_cell.length_b   1.000
_cell.length_c   1.000
_cell.angle_alpha   90.00
_cell.angle_beta   90.00
_cell.angle_gamma   90.00
#
_symmetry.space_group_name_H-M   'P 1'
#
loop_
_entity.id
_entity.type
_entity.pdbx_description
1 polymer ?
#
loop_
_entity_poly.entity_id
_entity_poly.type
_entity_poly.pdbx_seq_one_letter_code
_entity_poly.pdbx_strand_id
1 'polypeptide(L)'
;DIVCQGLAVGRDFGPDVWDARRSRNMWVAGTFVTGPIGHCWQVALERMVPGNAGRQILAKTTCNAIWAWFLGLPIFFMTITLLNGRSVESGLTKIRSDLASTFTAGMFYWPFVNLLVFRFVVLDSRAIANSCAGVLWNIFLSY
;
A
#
# COMPACT_ATOMS: atom_id res chain seq x y z
N ASP A 1 8.08 7.78 -1.32
CA ASP A 1 8.54 8.39 -0.05
C ASP A 1 9.22 9.74 -0.28
N ILE A 2 10.34 9.83 -1.01
CA ILE A 2 11.02 11.11 -1.30
C ILE A 2 10.05 12.17 -1.86
N VAL A 3 9.22 11.79 -2.85
CA VAL A 3 8.19 12.68 -3.40
C VAL A 3 7.14 13.09 -2.35
N CYS A 4 6.74 12.16 -1.48
CA CYS A 4 5.78 12.45 -0.40
C CYS A 4 6.37 13.43 0.62
N GLN A 5 7.65 13.28 0.97
CA GLN A 5 8.36 14.23 1.83
C GLN A 5 8.52 15.60 1.14
N GLY A 6 8.78 15.60 -0.17
CA GLY A 6 8.78 16.81 -1.01
C GLY A 6 7.48 17.59 -0.93
N LEU A 7 6.37 16.90 -1.10
CA LEU A 7 5.04 17.53 -1.09
C LEU A 7 4.61 17.99 0.31
N ALA A 8 4.98 17.26 1.37
CA ALA A 8 4.69 17.65 2.74
C ALA A 8 5.38 18.96 3.16
N VAL A 9 6.53 19.27 2.57
CA VAL A 9 7.36 20.44 2.91
C VAL A 9 7.16 21.59 1.91
N GLY A 10 6.80 21.30 0.66
CA GLY A 10 6.51 22.31 -0.35
C GLY A 10 7.78 22.99 -0.89
N ARG A 11 7.85 24.32 -0.85
CA ARG A 11 8.95 25.10 -1.47
C ARG A 11 10.29 25.02 -0.71
N ASP A 12 10.30 24.53 0.52
CA ASP A 12 11.49 24.48 1.38
C ASP A 12 12.25 23.14 1.29
N PHE A 13 12.05 22.37 0.21
CA PHE A 13 12.70 21.07 0.05
C PHE A 13 14.20 21.21 -0.25
N GLY A 14 15.03 21.12 0.79
CA GLY A 14 16.49 21.07 0.72
C GLY A 14 17.08 19.75 1.28
N PRO A 15 18.39 19.51 1.10
CA PRO A 15 19.07 18.32 1.59
C PRO A 15 18.96 18.11 3.12
N ASP A 16 18.78 19.19 3.89
CA ASP A 16 18.61 19.16 5.35
C ASP A 16 17.18 18.82 5.80
N VAL A 17 16.23 18.81 4.86
CA VAL A 17 14.79 18.62 5.14
C VAL A 17 14.32 17.21 4.75
N TRP A 18 15.12 16.49 3.95
CA TRP A 18 14.85 15.10 3.61
C TRP A 18 15.16 14.17 4.81
N ASP A 19 14.12 13.52 5.33
CA ASP A 19 14.25 12.51 6.37
C ASP A 19 14.68 11.17 5.76
N ALA A 20 16.00 11.02 5.63
CA ALA A 20 16.63 9.79 5.15
C ALA A 20 16.30 8.56 6.02
N ARG A 21 16.05 8.75 7.32
CA ARG A 21 15.69 7.65 8.24
C ARG A 21 14.29 7.14 7.92
N ARG A 22 13.34 8.03 7.68
CA ARG A 22 11.98 7.68 7.23
C ARG A 22 12.01 6.98 5.87
N SER A 23 12.77 7.49 4.90
CA SER A 23 12.91 6.85 3.58
C SER A 23 13.50 5.45 3.67
N ARG A 24 14.55 5.28 4.48
CA ARG A 24 15.15 3.96 4.73
C ARG A 24 14.13 3.01 5.37
N ASN A 25 13.40 3.45 6.39
CA ASN A 25 12.43 2.60 7.08
C ASN A 25 11.28 2.17 6.16
N MET A 26 10.77 3.07 5.32
CA MET A 26 9.77 2.76 4.29
C MET A 26 10.31 1.77 3.26
N TRP A 27 11.56 1.94 2.83
CA TRP A 27 12.20 1.05 1.87
C TRP A 27 12.42 -0.36 2.46
N VAL A 28 12.88 -0.45 3.72
CA VAL A 28 13.06 -1.73 4.42
C VAL A 28 11.72 -2.43 4.63
N ALA A 29 10.70 -1.71 5.11
CA ALA A 29 9.36 -2.27 5.29
C ALA A 29 8.78 -2.79 3.96
N GLY A 30 8.90 -1.99 2.90
CA GLY A 30 8.44 -2.34 1.55
C GLY A 30 9.14 -3.59 0.99
N THR A 31 10.46 -3.61 1.04
CA THR A 31 11.28 -4.63 0.35
C THR A 31 11.31 -5.94 1.09
N PHE A 32 11.37 -5.91 2.43
CA PHE A 32 11.61 -7.12 3.23
C PHE A 32 10.38 -7.64 3.96
N VAL A 33 9.34 -6.82 4.13
CA VAL A 33 8.15 -7.22 4.90
C VAL A 33 6.92 -7.24 4.00
N THR A 34 6.42 -6.08 3.58
CA THR A 34 5.15 -6.01 2.87
C THR A 34 5.23 -6.54 1.45
N GLY A 35 6.37 -6.37 0.76
CA GLY A 35 6.61 -6.89 -0.58
C GLY A 35 6.54 -8.43 -0.63
N PRO A 36 7.39 -9.16 0.13
CA PRO A 36 7.37 -10.62 0.14
C PRO A 36 6.03 -11.19 0.63
N ILE A 37 5.46 -10.65 1.72
CA ILE A 37 4.16 -11.11 2.24
C ILE A 37 3.06 -10.87 1.21
N GLY A 38 3.03 -9.69 0.58
CA GLY A 38 2.08 -9.35 -0.46
C GLY A 38 2.20 -10.26 -1.68
N HIS A 39 3.43 -10.55 -2.12
CA HIS A 39 3.68 -11.48 -3.23
C HIS A 39 3.18 -12.89 -2.91
N CYS A 40 3.53 -13.42 -1.74
CA CYS A 40 3.05 -14.73 -1.27
C CYS A 40 1.52 -14.77 -1.22
N TRP A 41 0.87 -13.70 -0.75
CA TRP A 41 -0.59 -13.60 -0.74
C TRP A 41 -1.19 -13.61 -2.16
N GLN A 42 -0.65 -12.83 -3.09
CA GLN A 42 -1.14 -12.81 -4.48
C GLN A 42 -0.98 -14.19 -5.15
N VAL A 43 0.16 -14.85 -4.95
CA VAL A 43 0.38 -16.21 -5.47
C VAL A 43 -0.59 -17.21 -4.83
N ALA A 44 -0.82 -17.14 -3.53
CA ALA A 44 -1.78 -17.99 -2.84
C ALA A 44 -3.21 -17.76 -3.36
N LEU A 45 -3.61 -16.50 -3.54
CA LEU A 45 -4.93 -16.12 -4.04
C LEU A 45 -5.18 -16.64 -5.47
N GLU A 46 -4.19 -16.52 -6.35
CA GLU A 46 -4.26 -17.07 -7.71
C GLU A 46 -4.37 -18.61 -7.72
N ARG A 47 -3.73 -19.29 -6.77
CA ARG A 47 -3.86 -20.75 -6.61
C ARG A 47 -5.20 -21.16 -6.02
N MET A 48 -5.76 -20.38 -5.09
CA MET A 48 -7.06 -20.66 -4.46
C MET A 48 -8.24 -20.39 -5.41
N VAL A 49 -8.12 -19.37 -6.26
CA VAL A 49 -9.17 -18.98 -7.21
C VAL A 49 -8.56 -18.88 -8.60
N PRO A 50 -8.27 -20.02 -9.28
CA PRO A 50 -7.71 -19.98 -10.63
C PRO A 50 -8.75 -19.47 -11.62
N GLY A 51 -8.35 -18.63 -12.57
CA GLY A 51 -9.18 -18.15 -13.68
C GLY A 51 -9.56 -16.67 -13.61
N ASN A 52 -10.15 -16.19 -14.72
CA ASN A 52 -10.42 -14.78 -15.00
C ASN A 52 -11.89 -14.48 -15.34
N ALA A 53 -12.81 -15.42 -15.09
CA ALA A 53 -14.24 -15.14 -15.25
C ALA A 53 -14.69 -14.08 -14.24
N GLY A 54 -15.76 -13.33 -14.55
CA GLY A 54 -16.24 -12.23 -13.69
C GLY A 54 -16.46 -12.64 -12.23
N ARG A 55 -16.98 -13.84 -11.98
CA ARG A 55 -17.15 -14.39 -10.62
C ARG A 55 -15.81 -14.60 -9.89
N GLN A 56 -14.77 -15.06 -10.60
CA GLN A 56 -13.44 -15.27 -10.04
C GLN A 56 -12.76 -13.94 -9.72
N ILE A 57 -12.90 -12.94 -10.61
CA ILE A 57 -12.38 -11.59 -10.39
C ILE A 57 -13.04 -10.95 -9.17
N LEU A 58 -14.37 -11.08 -9.04
CA LEU A 58 -15.10 -10.58 -7.88
C LEU A 58 -14.63 -11.26 -6.59
N ALA A 59 -14.50 -12.60 -6.60
CA ALA A 59 -14.01 -13.35 -5.45
C ALA A 59 -12.58 -12.91 -5.03
N LYS A 60 -11.66 -12.80 -6.00
CA LYS A 60 -10.28 -12.31 -5.75
C LYS A 60 -10.27 -10.90 -5.16
N THR A 61 -11.12 -10.01 -5.69
CA THR A 61 -11.21 -8.62 -5.22
C THR A 61 -11.70 -8.56 -3.78
N THR A 62 -12.75 -9.32 -3.44
CA THR A 62 -13.28 -9.40 -2.07
C THR A 62 -12.25 -10.00 -1.11
N CYS A 63 -11.58 -11.09 -1.50
CA CYS A 63 -10.51 -11.69 -0.69
C CYS A 63 -9.34 -10.72 -0.46
N ASN A 64 -8.95 -9.95 -1.48
CA ASN A 64 -7.92 -8.92 -1.34
C ASN A 64 -8.35 -7.80 -0.39
N ALA A 65 -9.62 -7.36 -0.44
CA ALA A 65 -10.14 -6.36 0.48
C ALA A 65 -10.13 -6.85 1.93
N ILE A 66 -10.59 -8.08 2.17
CA ILE A 66 -10.54 -8.73 3.49
C ILE A 66 -9.10 -8.81 3.99
N TRP A 67 -8.19 -9.33 3.16
CA TRP A 67 -6.78 -9.44 3.54
C TRP A 67 -6.15 -8.07 3.84
N ALA A 68 -6.44 -7.05 3.04
CA ALA A 68 -5.92 -5.70 3.27
C ALA A 68 -6.38 -5.12 4.62
N TRP A 69 -7.64 -5.35 5.00
CA TRP A 69 -8.19 -4.92 6.28
C TRP A 69 -7.57 -5.65 7.47
N PHE A 70 -7.57 -7.00 7.44
CA PHE A 70 -7.21 -7.79 8.61
C PHE A 70 -5.70 -7.97 8.78
N LEU A 71 -4.93 -8.00 7.67
CA LEU A 71 -3.51 -8.35 7.71
C LEU A 71 -2.64 -7.28 7.03
N GLY A 72 -2.96 -6.89 5.80
CA GLY A 72 -2.09 -6.02 5.00
C GLY A 72 -1.77 -4.69 5.67
N LEU A 73 -2.80 -3.88 5.96
CA LEU A 73 -2.65 -2.57 6.60
C LEU A 73 -2.12 -2.68 8.05
N PRO A 74 -2.62 -3.59 8.91
CA PRO A 74 -2.06 -3.78 10.24
C PRO A 74 -0.58 -4.15 10.24
N ILE A 75 -0.15 -5.08 9.38
CA ILE A 75 1.26 -5.47 9.27
C ILE A 75 2.10 -4.27 8.81
N PHE A 76 1.62 -3.50 7.83
CA PHE A 76 2.31 -2.30 7.37
C PHE A 76 2.50 -1.26 8.49
N PHE A 77 1.42 -0.91 9.19
CA PHE A 77 1.48 0.08 10.28
C PHE A 77 2.34 -0.39 11.44
N MET A 78 2.26 -1.66 11.83
CA MET A 78 3.13 -2.23 12.87
C MET A 78 4.59 -2.19 12.47
N THR A 79 4.90 -2.62 11.23
CA THR A 79 6.27 -2.65 10.72
C THR A 79 6.90 -1.27 10.73
N ILE A 80 6.19 -0.26 10.20
CA ILE A 80 6.68 1.12 10.18
C ILE A 80 6.84 1.68 11.60
N THR A 81 5.91 1.38 12.50
CA THR A 81 5.98 1.86 13.89
C THR A 81 7.17 1.29 14.63
N LEU A 82 7.43 -0.02 14.47
CA LEU A 82 8.58 -0.69 15.07
C LEU A 82 9.91 -0.23 14.46
N LEU A 83 9.99 -0.05 13.14
CA LEU A 83 11.19 0.47 12.47
C LEU A 83 11.51 1.92 12.87
N ASN A 84 10.49 2.68 13.27
CA ASN A 84 10.66 4.02 13.84
C ASN A 84 11.05 4.00 15.33
N GLY A 85 11.29 2.82 15.93
CA GLY A 85 11.71 2.67 17.32
C GLY A 85 10.59 2.92 18.34
N ARG A 86 9.33 2.89 17.92
CA ARG A 86 8.17 3.09 18.80
C ARG A 86 7.69 1.76 19.38
N SER A 87 6.93 1.82 20.47
CA SER A 87 6.39 0.63 21.15
C SER A 87 5.31 -0.08 20.33
N VAL A 88 5.10 -1.37 20.62
CA VAL A 88 4.00 -2.18 20.07
C VAL A 88 2.65 -1.52 20.35
N GLU A 89 2.47 -0.97 21.55
CA GLU A 89 1.27 -0.24 21.95
C GLU A 89 1.00 0.97 21.05
N SER A 90 2.04 1.74 20.69
CA SER A 90 1.92 2.83 19.73
C SER A 90 1.44 2.35 18.36
N GLY A 91 1.89 1.15 17.95
CA GLY A 91 1.48 0.53 16.69
C GLY A 91 0.02 0.10 16.70
N LEU A 92 -0.44 -0.50 17.81
CA LEU A 92 -1.85 -0.85 17.98
C LEU A 92 -2.76 0.38 18.00
N THR A 93 -2.32 1.46 18.65
CA THR A 93 -3.05 2.74 18.62
C THR A 93 -3.15 3.28 17.20
N LYS A 94 -2.05 3.24 16.44
CA LYS A 94 -2.03 3.67 15.03
C LYS A 94 -2.93 2.81 14.14
N ILE A 95 -2.97 1.50 14.35
CA ILE A 95 -3.92 0.63 13.66
C ILE A 95 -5.35 1.07 13.99
N ARG A 96 -5.69 1.23 15.27
CA ARG A 96 -7.06 1.60 15.66
C ARG A 96 -7.50 2.96 15.11
N SER A 97 -6.60 3.94 15.06
CA SER A 97 -6.91 5.27 14.54
C SER A 97 -6.97 5.32 13.02
N ASP A 98 -5.98 4.72 12.34
CA ASP A 98 -5.74 5.00 10.92
C ASP A 98 -6.30 3.89 10.01
N LEU A 99 -6.56 2.68 10.52
CA LEU A 99 -7.01 1.54 9.71
C LEU A 99 -8.33 1.82 9.00
N ALA A 100 -9.34 2.29 9.74
CA ALA A 100 -10.67 2.57 9.19
C ALA A 100 -10.62 3.62 8.09
N SER A 101 -9.94 4.74 8.35
CA SER A 101 -9.78 5.83 7.39
C SER A 101 -9.01 5.37 6.14
N THR A 102 -7.87 4.72 6.34
CA THR A 102 -6.99 4.25 5.26
C THR A 102 -7.67 3.22 4.37
N PHE A 103 -8.37 2.26 4.97
CA PHE A 103 -9.08 1.24 4.19
C PHE A 103 -10.25 1.85 3.42
N THR A 104 -11.02 2.75 4.05
CA THR A 104 -12.15 3.40 3.40
C THR A 104 -11.67 4.21 2.19
N ALA A 105 -10.61 5.01 2.35
CA ALA A 105 -10.00 5.71 1.23
C ALA A 105 -9.50 4.74 0.15
N GLY A 106 -8.94 3.60 0.54
CA GLY A 106 -8.48 2.56 -0.38
C GLY A 106 -9.62 1.94 -1.18
N MET A 107 -10.77 1.75 -0.54
CA MET A 107 -11.99 1.25 -1.18
C MET A 107 -12.54 2.20 -2.24
N PHE A 108 -12.29 3.50 -2.14
CA PHE A 108 -12.62 4.43 -3.21
C PHE A 108 -11.49 4.58 -4.22
N TYR A 109 -10.24 4.53 -3.80
CA TYR A 109 -9.10 4.72 -4.68
C TYR A 109 -8.87 3.55 -5.64
N TRP A 110 -8.74 2.33 -5.10
CA TRP A 110 -8.30 1.17 -5.85
C TRP A 110 -9.29 0.69 -6.92
N PRO A 111 -10.63 0.71 -6.73
CA PRO A 111 -11.56 0.37 -7.79
C PRO A 111 -11.49 1.31 -8.99
N PHE A 112 -11.33 2.62 -8.76
CA PHE A 112 -11.18 3.60 -9.84
C PHE A 112 -9.85 3.42 -10.58
N VAL A 113 -8.76 3.21 -9.84
CA VAL A 113 -7.45 2.89 -10.44
C VAL A 113 -7.54 1.62 -11.27
N ASN A 114 -8.09 0.54 -10.72
CA ASN A 114 -8.21 -0.73 -11.43
C ASN A 114 -9.06 -0.58 -12.70
N LEU A 115 -10.12 0.21 -12.67
CA LEU A 115 -10.94 0.48 -13.85
C LEU A 115 -10.13 1.21 -14.94
N LEU A 116 -9.35 2.22 -14.59
CA LEU A 116 -8.48 2.93 -15.54
C LEU A 116 -7.38 2.01 -16.08
N VAL A 117 -6.71 1.25 -15.21
CA VAL A 117 -5.63 0.32 -15.58
C VAL A 117 -6.16 -0.77 -16.51
N PHE A 118 -7.29 -1.41 -16.20
CA PHE A 118 -7.85 -2.45 -17.06
C PHE A 118 -8.42 -1.89 -18.37
N ARG A 119 -8.91 -0.65 -18.39
CA ARG A 119 -9.48 -0.04 -19.60
C ARG A 119 -8.42 0.46 -20.58
N PHE A 120 -7.35 1.08 -20.08
CA PHE A 120 -6.40 1.84 -20.89
C PHE A 120 -4.99 1.22 -20.96
N VAL A 121 -4.65 0.27 -20.10
CA VAL A 121 -3.29 -0.29 -20.00
C VAL A 121 -3.25 -1.75 -20.46
N VAL A 122 -2.41 -2.00 -21.47
CA VAL A 122 -2.07 -3.34 -21.98
C VAL A 122 -1.46 -4.21 -20.88
N LEU A 123 -1.72 -5.53 -20.94
CA LEU A 123 -1.45 -6.49 -19.88
C LEU A 123 -0.04 -6.38 -19.27
N ASP A 124 0.98 -6.30 -20.12
CA ASP A 124 2.39 -6.31 -19.71
C ASP A 124 2.80 -5.03 -18.96
N SER A 125 2.12 -3.92 -19.22
CA SER A 125 2.39 -2.61 -18.59
C SER A 125 1.57 -2.39 -17.31
N ARG A 126 0.67 -3.31 -16.94
CA ARG A 126 -0.20 -3.14 -15.75
C ARG A 126 0.58 -3.11 -14.45
N ALA A 127 1.70 -3.84 -14.36
CA ALA A 127 2.56 -3.80 -13.17
C ALA A 127 3.16 -2.40 -12.95
N ILE A 128 3.59 -1.74 -14.04
CA ILE A 128 4.13 -0.38 -14.01
C ILE A 128 3.03 0.61 -13.63
N ALA A 129 1.86 0.52 -14.27
CA ALA A 129 0.74 1.40 -13.98
C ALA A 129 0.25 1.26 -12.52
N ASN A 130 0.15 0.03 -12.00
CA ASN A 130 -0.18 -0.21 -10.59
C ASN A 130 0.90 0.33 -9.64
N SER A 131 2.17 0.25 -10.03
CA SER A 131 3.27 0.84 -9.24
C SER A 131 3.17 2.37 -9.21
N CYS A 132 2.88 3.01 -10.34
CA CYS A 132 2.62 4.45 -10.41
C CYS A 132 1.41 4.87 -9.56
N ALA A 133 0.31 4.12 -9.65
CA ALA A 133 -0.85 4.34 -8.79
C ALA A 133 -0.52 4.10 -7.32
N GLY A 134 0.38 3.17 -7.00
CA GLY A 134 0.90 2.99 -5.65
C GLY A 134 1.66 4.21 -5.14
N VAL A 135 2.40 4.92 -6.00
CA VAL A 135 3.06 6.18 -5.61
C VAL A 135 2.02 7.25 -5.28
N LEU A 136 1.01 7.43 -6.12
CA LEU A 136 -0.08 8.38 -5.88
C LEU A 136 -0.85 8.06 -4.58
N TRP A 137 -1.09 6.77 -4.32
CA TRP A 137 -1.70 6.29 -3.07
C TRP A 137 -0.86 6.68 -1.83
N ASN A 138 0.46 6.48 -1.90
CA ASN A 138 1.36 6.87 -0.80
C ASN A 138 1.44 8.38 -0.60
N ILE A 139 1.29 9.18 -1.66
CA ILE A 139 1.18 10.64 -1.55
C ILE A 139 -0.11 11.01 -0.83
N PHE A 140 -1.25 10.43 -1.24
CA PHE A 140 -2.54 10.67 -0.60
C PHE A 140 -2.52 10.33 0.89
N LEU A 141 -1.96 9.19 1.29
CA LEU A 141 -1.83 8.80 2.70
C LEU A 141 -0.84 9.64 3.52
N SER A 142 -0.02 10.47 2.85
CA SER A 142 0.94 11.34 3.53
C SER A 142 0.39 12.74 3.85
N TYR A 143 -0.80 13.07 3.34
CA TYR A 143 -1.57 14.27 3.69
C TYR A 143 -2.66 13.91 4.70
#